data_AF-A0A2E2THT7-F1
#
_entry.id   AF-A0A2E2THT7-F1
#
_cell.length_a   1.000
_cell.length_b   1.000
_cell.length_c   1.000
_cell.angle_alpha   90.00
_cell.angle_beta   90.00
_cell.angle_gamma   90.00
#
_symmetry.space_group_name_H-M   'P 1'
#
loop_
_entity.id
_entity.type
_entity.pdbx_description
1 polymer ?
#
loop_
_entity_poly.entity_id
_entity_poly.type
_entity_poly.pdbx_seq_one_letter_code
_entity_poly.pdbx_strand_id
1 'polypeptide(L)'
;MLDPKKCSPQFFDELAKKLSAVLPDSLHSLKQDMEKNFKTVLMGAFDKMDLVTREEFDAQVKVLERTRAKLEQLSIKLETLEKNK
;
A
#
# COMPACT_ATOMS: atom_id res chain seq x y z
N MET A 1 3.81 6.73 1.36
CA MET A 1 3.34 5.38 1.71
C MET A 1 1.90 5.27 1.23
N LEU A 2 1.59 4.33 0.34
CA LEU A 2 0.28 4.23 -0.32
C LEU A 2 -0.80 3.82 0.71
N ASP A 3 -1.97 4.46 0.65
CA ASP A 3 -3.04 4.24 1.64
C ASP A 3 -3.58 2.79 1.63
N PRO A 4 -3.73 2.15 2.79
CA PRO A 4 -4.01 0.70 2.93
C PRO A 4 -5.44 0.26 2.54
N LYS A 5 -6.33 1.17 2.13
CA LYS A 5 -7.68 0.85 1.63
C LYS A 5 -7.80 0.83 0.10
N LYS A 6 -6.73 1.18 -0.62
CA LYS A 6 -6.77 1.47 -2.06
C LYS A 6 -6.27 0.34 -2.96
N CYS A 7 -6.01 -0.87 -2.46
CA CYS A 7 -5.71 -2.03 -3.33
C CYS A 7 -6.83 -3.07 -3.22
N SER A 8 -8.08 -2.64 -3.37
CA SER A 8 -9.24 -3.52 -3.45
C SER A 8 -9.69 -3.67 -4.93
N PRO A 9 -10.46 -4.70 -5.29
CA PRO A 9 -11.05 -4.83 -6.63
C PRO A 9 -11.77 -3.54 -7.09
N GLN A 10 -12.37 -2.83 -6.14
CA GLN A 10 -13.08 -1.57 -6.35
C GLN A 10 -12.14 -0.43 -6.76
N PHE A 11 -10.90 -0.39 -6.27
CA PHE A 11 -9.91 0.59 -6.71
C PHE A 11 -9.50 0.37 -8.17
N PHE A 12 -9.31 -0.89 -8.58
CA PHE A 12 -9.00 -1.21 -9.97
C PHE A 12 -10.15 -0.82 -10.90
N ASP A 13 -11.40 -1.06 -10.48
CA ASP A 13 -12.58 -0.65 -11.23
C ASP A 13 -12.73 0.88 -11.30
N GLU A 14 -12.41 1.62 -10.22
CA GLU A 14 -12.39 3.08 -10.23
C GLU A 14 -11.26 3.65 -11.11
N LEU A 15 -10.08 3.06 -11.09
CA LEU A 15 -8.96 3.48 -11.91
C LEU A 15 -9.25 3.24 -13.40
N ALA A 16 -9.81 2.07 -13.71
CA ALA A 16 -10.25 1.71 -15.06
C ALA A 16 -11.32 2.69 -15.56
N LYS A 17 -12.32 3.02 -14.73
CA LYS A 17 -13.34 4.03 -15.05
C LYS A 17 -12.74 5.41 -15.32
N LYS A 18 -11.82 5.90 -14.47
CA LYS A 18 -11.15 7.20 -14.65
C LYS A 18 -10.32 7.23 -15.93
N LEU A 19 -9.56 6.17 -16.21
CA LEU A 19 -8.80 6.05 -17.47
C LEU A 19 -9.73 6.04 -18.68
N SER A 20 -10.85 5.30 -18.59
CA SER A 20 -11.85 5.22 -19.66
C SER A 20 -12.59 6.55 -19.91
N ALA A 21 -12.63 7.45 -18.92
CA ALA A 21 -13.25 8.77 -19.01
C ALA A 21 -12.33 9.82 -19.65
N VAL A 22 -11.03 9.53 -19.77
CA VAL A 22 -10.04 10.38 -20.46
C VAL A 22 -9.88 9.98 -21.94
N LEU A 23 -10.47 8.86 -22.36
CA LEU A 23 -10.43 8.42 -23.76
C LEU A 23 -11.35 9.28 -24.65
N PRO A 24 -10.93 9.64 -25.88
CA PRO A 24 -11.75 10.40 -26.83
C PRO A 24 -13.04 9.67 -27.21
N ASP A 25 -14.11 10.43 -27.46
CA ASP A 25 -15.43 9.91 -27.84
C ASP A 25 -15.42 9.04 -29.11
N SER A 26 -14.43 9.22 -29.98
CA SER A 26 -14.23 8.40 -31.18
C SER A 26 -13.86 6.94 -30.89
N LEU A 27 -13.45 6.60 -29.67
CA LEU A 27 -13.06 5.25 -29.24
C LEU A 27 -14.11 4.57 -28.35
N HIS A 28 -15.32 5.14 -28.22
CA HIS A 28 -16.35 4.65 -27.31
C HIS A 28 -16.80 3.20 -27.59
N SER A 29 -16.73 2.73 -28.84
CA SER A 29 -17.03 1.35 -29.25
C SER A 29 -15.93 0.34 -28.88
N LEU A 30 -14.69 0.81 -28.72
CA LEU A 30 -13.52 0.01 -28.31
C LEU A 30 -13.25 0.10 -26.80
N LYS A 31 -14.03 0.91 -26.09
CA LYS A 31 -13.86 1.22 -24.66
C LYS A 31 -13.85 -0.03 -23.79
N GLN A 32 -14.77 -0.96 -24.03
CA GLN A 32 -14.94 -2.13 -23.17
C GLN A 32 -13.78 -3.13 -23.28
N ASP A 33 -13.26 -3.34 -24.49
CA ASP A 33 -12.09 -4.18 -24.74
C ASP A 33 -10.81 -3.52 -24.21
N MET A 34 -10.66 -2.21 -24.39
CA MET A 34 -9.56 -1.45 -23.81
C MET A 34 -9.59 -1.48 -22.29
N GLU A 35 -10.76 -1.31 -21.66
CA GLU A 35 -10.92 -1.35 -20.20
C GLU A 35 -10.47 -2.70 -19.63
N LYS A 36 -10.87 -3.81 -20.27
CA LYS A 36 -10.45 -5.16 -19.90
C LYS A 36 -8.95 -5.37 -20.08
N ASN A 37 -8.38 -4.87 -21.17
CA ASN A 37 -6.94 -4.96 -21.42
C ASN A 37 -6.15 -4.12 -20.40
N PHE A 38 -6.58 -2.89 -20.10
CA PHE A 38 -5.97 -2.03 -19.09
C PHE A 38 -6.01 -2.67 -17.71
N LYS A 39 -7.16 -3.25 -17.31
CA LYS A 39 -7.27 -3.96 -16.03
C LYS A 39 -6.25 -5.10 -15.93
N THR A 40 -6.10 -5.89 -17.00
CA THR A 40 -5.15 -7.01 -17.06
C THR A 40 -3.70 -6.52 -16.98
N VAL A 41 -3.35 -5.45 -17.70
CA VAL A 41 -2.00 -4.85 -17.68
C VAL A 41 -1.69 -4.25 -16.31
N LEU A 42 -2.64 -3.55 -15.69
CA LEU A 42 -2.48 -2.98 -14.35
C LEU A 42 -2.30 -4.08 -13.31
N MET A 43 -3.13 -5.12 -13.33
CA MET A 43 -2.99 -6.27 -12.44
C MET A 43 -1.59 -6.91 -12.60
N GLY A 44 -1.17 -7.21 -13.83
CA GLY A 44 0.16 -7.78 -14.09
C GLY A 44 1.34 -6.85 -13.80
N ALA A 45 1.15 -5.53 -13.82
CA ALA A 45 2.18 -4.57 -13.42
C ALA A 45 2.31 -4.49 -11.89
N PHE A 46 1.20 -4.56 -11.15
CA PHE A 46 1.19 -4.59 -9.69
C PHE A 46 1.71 -5.94 -9.15
N ASP A 47 1.45 -7.06 -9.82
CA ASP A 47 2.05 -8.36 -9.47
C ASP A 47 3.59 -8.36 -9.60
N LYS A 48 4.15 -7.47 -10.44
CA LYS A 48 5.59 -7.27 -10.60
C LYS A 48 6.18 -6.22 -9.65
N MET A 49 5.35 -5.48 -8.93
CA MET A 49 5.83 -4.66 -7.82
C MET A 49 6.00 -5.61 -6.62
N ASP A 50 7.08 -5.47 -5.85
CA ASP A 50 7.30 -6.22 -4.61
C ASP A 50 6.31 -5.77 -3.52
N LEU A 51 5.02 -6.00 -3.76
CA LEU A 51 3.94 -5.65 -2.86
C LEU A 51 3.97 -6.62 -1.68
N VAL A 52 4.37 -6.12 -0.52
CA VAL A 52 4.16 -6.83 0.74
C VAL A 52 2.67 -6.92 1.02
N THR A 53 2.24 -8.11 1.43
CA THR A 53 0.85 -8.32 1.83
C THR A 53 0.54 -7.48 3.07
N ARG A 54 -0.75 -7.22 3.28
CA ARG A 54 -1.19 -6.47 4.48
C ARG A 54 -0.76 -7.15 5.77
N GLU A 55 -0.79 -8.48 5.80
CA GLU A 55 -0.44 -9.28 6.97
C GLU A 55 1.06 -9.15 7.30
N GLU A 56 1.92 -9.14 6.28
CA GLU A 56 3.36 -8.91 6.44
C GLU A 56 3.68 -7.48 6.89
N PHE A 57 2.98 -6.48 6.34
CA PHE A 57 3.12 -5.09 6.77
C PHE A 57 2.71 -4.92 8.25
N ASP A 58 1.54 -5.44 8.63
CA ASP A 58 1.04 -5.37 10.01
C ASP A 58 1.97 -6.11 10.99
N ALA A 59 2.61 -7.20 10.55
CA ALA A 59 3.63 -7.89 11.33
C ALA A 59 4.87 -7.01 11.57
N GLN A 60 5.36 -6.28 10.55
CA GLN A 60 6.48 -5.37 10.69
C GLN A 60 6.17 -4.17 11.60
N VAL A 61 4.95 -3.63 11.53
CA VAL A 61 4.49 -2.56 12.43
C VAL A 61 4.56 -3.01 13.89
N LYS A 62 4.09 -4.23 14.21
CA LYS A 62 4.18 -4.80 15.56
C LYS A 62 5.63 -4.98 16.04
N VAL A 63 6.54 -5.37 15.15
CA VAL A 63 7.97 -5.46 15.49
C VAL A 63 8.54 -4.08 15.81
N LEU A 64 8.17 -3.06 15.05
CA LEU A 64 8.58 -1.68 15.28
C LEU A 64 8.05 -1.13 16.61
N GLU A 65 6.78 -1.37 16.93
CA GLU A 65 6.17 -1.00 18.21
C GLU A 65 6.91 -1.62 19.40
N ARG A 66 7.21 -2.93 19.33
CA ARG A 66 7.98 -3.62 20.37
C ARG A 66 9.38 -3.04 20.53
N THR A 67 10.01 -2.63 19.43
CA THR A 67 11.34 -2.03 19.46
C THR A 67 11.30 -0.64 20.12
N ARG A 68 10.29 0.18 19.82
CA ARG A 68 10.10 1.47 20.49
C ARG A 68 9.90 1.30 22.00
N ALA A 69 9.03 0.38 22.41
CA ALA A 69 8.80 0.11 23.82
C ALA A 69 10.09 -0.35 24.55
N LYS A 70 10.91 -1.19 23.90
CA LYS A 70 12.21 -1.59 24.46
C LYS A 70 13.20 -0.43 24.57
N LEU A 71 13.23 0.47 23.58
CA LEU A 71 14.08 1.67 23.62
C LEU A 71 13.68 2.60 24.75
N GLU A 72 12.39 2.84 24.97
CA GLU A 72 11.90 3.66 26.08
C GLU A 72 12.30 3.05 27.44
N GLN A 73 12.12 1.74 27.61
CA GLN A 73 12.55 1.04 28.82
C GLN A 73 14.05 1.17 29.08
N LEU A 74 14.86 1.05 28.03
CA LEU A 74 16.31 1.21 28.13
C LEU A 74 16.68 2.67 28.47
N SER A 75 16.01 3.65 27.87
CA SER A 75 16.19 5.06 28.18
C SER A 75 15.94 5.35 29.65
N ILE A 76 14.84 4.84 30.21
CA ILE A 76 14.50 4.99 31.64
C ILE A 76 15.56 4.35 32.53
N LYS A 77 16.02 3.14 32.18
CA LYS A 77 17.09 2.46 32.93
C LYS A 77 18.39 3.26 32.91
N LEU A 78 18.73 3.85 31.77
CA LEU A 78 19.93 4.65 31.59
C LEU A 78 19.86 5.94 32.42
N GLU A 79 18.74 6.66 32.37
CA GLU A 79 18.51 7.83 33.24
C GLU A 79 18.58 7.50 34.73
N THR A 80 18.05 6.34 35.13
CA THR A 80 18.10 5.89 36.53
C THR A 80 19.54 5.62 36.97
N LEU A 81 20.35 5.03 36.10
CA LEU A 81 21.77 4.78 36.37
C LEU A 81 22.60 6.06 36.38
N GLU A 82 22.31 7.01 35.49
CA GLU A 82 22.99 8.31 35.46
C GLU A 82 22.66 9.17 36.69
N LYS A 83 21.43 9.10 37.22
CA LYS A 83 21.04 9.80 38.46
C LYS A 83 21.64 9.20 39.73
N ASN A 84 22.05 7.93 39.69
CA ASN A 84 22.66 7.22 40.81
C ASN A 84 24.20 7.32 40.81
N LYS A 85 24.77 8.16 39.93
CA LYS A 85 26.20 8.40 39.79
C LYS A 85 26.54 9.80 40.31
#